data_AF-A0A327MGZ1-F1
#
_entry.id   AF-A0A327MGZ1-F1
#
_cell.length_a   1.000
_cell.length_b   1.000
_cell.length_c   1.000
_cell.angle_alpha   90.00
_cell.angle_beta   90.00
_cell.angle_gamma   90.00
#
_symmetry.space_group_name_H-M   'P 1'
#
loop_
_entity.id
_entity.type
_entity.pdbx_description
1 polymer ?
#
loop_
_entity_poly.entity_id
_entity_poly.type
_entity_poly.pdbx_seq_one_letter_code
_entity_poly.pdbx_strand_id
1 'polypeptide(L)'
;NRTAYGINTGFGLLASTRIASEDLENLQRSLVLSHAAGVGQPISDELVRLIMVLKVNSLSRGFSGIRRVVIDALIALINAEVYPHIPLKGSVGASGDLAPLAHMSLVLLGEGKARYKGEWMEATEALKVAGLTPLTLAAKEGLALLNGTQVSTAFALRGLFEGEDLFAGALALGGLTVEAVLGSRSPFDARIHAARGQKGQIDTAAAYRDLLGERSEVSDSHENCEKVQDPYSLRCQPQVMGACLTQFRQAAEVLAIEANAVSDNPLVFAVEGDVISGGNFHAEPVAMAADNMALAIAEIGSLSERRISLMMDKHMSQLPPFLVANGGVNSGFMIAQV
;
A
#
# COMPACT_ATOMS: atom_id res chain seq x y z
N ASN A 1 -2.40 -31.40 28.60
CA ASN A 1 -1.55 -32.34 27.82
C ASN A 1 -1.89 -32.42 26.32
N ARG A 2 -2.60 -31.45 25.72
CA ARG A 2 -2.76 -31.40 24.25
C ARG A 2 -1.49 -30.80 23.60
N THR A 3 -1.03 -31.38 22.50
CA THR A 3 0.05 -30.82 21.67
C THR A 3 -0.58 -29.86 20.66
N ALA A 4 -0.10 -28.61 20.61
CA ALA A 4 -0.62 -27.58 19.73
C ALA A 4 0.53 -26.77 19.09
N TYR A 5 0.47 -26.64 17.77
CA TYR A 5 1.49 -26.00 16.95
C TYR A 5 1.83 -24.59 17.47
N GLY A 6 3.11 -24.31 17.69
CA GLY A 6 3.58 -22.99 18.16
C GLY A 6 3.18 -22.60 19.58
N ILE A 7 2.45 -23.46 20.30
CA ILE A 7 2.14 -23.31 21.73
C ILE A 7 3.10 -24.16 22.57
N ASN A 8 3.23 -25.44 22.25
CA ASN A 8 4.14 -26.36 22.95
C ASN A 8 4.91 -27.31 22.01
N THR A 9 5.06 -26.91 20.74
CA THR A 9 5.89 -27.59 19.75
C THR A 9 6.91 -26.64 19.15
N GLY A 10 7.89 -27.18 18.42
CA GLY A 10 8.74 -26.41 17.52
C GLY A 10 7.98 -25.88 16.29
N PHE A 11 8.72 -25.30 15.34
CA PHE A 11 8.21 -24.65 14.14
C PHE A 11 8.75 -25.28 12.86
N GLY A 12 8.05 -25.09 11.73
CA GLY A 12 8.46 -25.64 10.44
C GLY A 12 8.65 -27.16 10.50
N LEU A 13 9.86 -27.63 10.18
CA LEU A 13 10.18 -29.07 10.22
C LEU A 13 10.05 -29.68 11.63
N LEU A 14 10.10 -28.86 12.69
CA LEU A 14 9.96 -29.26 14.08
C LEU A 14 8.53 -29.12 14.63
N ALA A 15 7.53 -28.92 13.76
CA ALA A 15 6.13 -28.71 14.13
C ALA A 15 5.52 -29.84 14.98
N SER A 16 6.07 -31.07 14.90
CA SER A 16 5.61 -32.24 15.68
C SER A 16 6.46 -32.55 16.90
N THR A 17 7.54 -31.81 17.14
CA THR A 17 8.43 -32.02 18.30
C THR A 17 7.92 -31.22 19.49
N ARG A 18 7.46 -31.92 20.53
CA ARG A 18 6.99 -31.30 21.78
C ARG A 18 8.18 -30.72 22.56
N ILE A 19 8.01 -29.51 23.05
CA ILE A 19 9.03 -28.77 23.81
C ILE A 19 8.66 -28.82 25.31
N ALA A 20 9.66 -28.97 26.17
CA ALA A 20 9.46 -28.95 27.61
C ALA A 20 8.99 -27.57 28.06
N SER A 21 8.13 -27.49 29.08
CA SER A 21 7.55 -26.22 29.51
C SER A 21 8.59 -25.17 29.90
N GLU A 22 9.72 -25.61 30.46
CA GLU A 22 10.86 -24.77 30.85
C GLU A 22 11.60 -24.14 29.66
N ASP A 23 11.50 -24.73 28.47
CA ASP A 23 12.15 -24.23 27.25
C ASP A 23 11.24 -23.29 26.44
N LEU A 24 9.95 -23.19 26.77
CA LEU A 24 8.97 -22.45 25.96
C LEU A 24 9.24 -20.94 25.90
N GLU A 25 9.74 -20.35 26.98
CA GLU A 25 10.11 -18.94 27.05
C GLU A 25 11.33 -18.65 26.15
N ASN A 26 12.39 -19.45 26.32
CA ASN A 26 13.61 -19.37 25.51
C ASN A 26 13.31 -19.57 24.01
N LEU A 27 12.36 -20.44 23.70
CA LEU A 27 11.89 -20.68 22.34
C LEU A 27 11.32 -19.41 21.70
N GLN A 28 10.50 -18.63 22.41
CA GLN A 28 9.89 -17.41 21.85
C GLN A 28 10.97 -16.39 21.50
N ARG A 29 11.91 -16.15 22.41
CA ARG A 29 13.03 -15.24 22.17
C ARG A 29 13.89 -15.69 20.99
N SER A 30 14.23 -16.98 20.95
CA SER A 30 15.03 -17.57 19.86
C SER A 30 14.34 -17.46 18.51
N LEU A 31 13.01 -17.62 18.48
CA LEU A 31 12.21 -17.45 17.27
C LEU A 31 12.29 -16.01 16.75
N VAL A 32 12.09 -15.00 17.60
CA VAL A 32 12.20 -13.59 17.17
C VAL A 32 13.60 -13.29 16.64
N LEU A 33 14.66 -13.70 17.36
CA LEU A 33 16.05 -13.46 16.96
C LEU A 33 16.41 -14.12 15.63
N SER A 34 16.10 -15.42 15.49
CA SER A 34 16.45 -16.19 14.28
C SER A 34 15.70 -15.73 13.03
N HIS A 35 14.46 -15.24 13.18
CA HIS A 35 13.64 -14.82 12.05
C HIS A 35 13.90 -13.36 11.66
N ALA A 36 14.57 -12.55 12.49
CA ALA A 36 14.97 -11.19 12.16
C ALA A 36 16.12 -11.15 11.12
N ALA A 37 15.89 -11.77 9.97
CA ALA A 37 16.83 -11.97 8.87
C ALA A 37 16.50 -11.10 7.64
N GLY A 38 15.68 -10.05 7.81
CA GLY A 38 15.43 -9.06 6.77
C GLY A 38 16.69 -8.27 6.38
N VAL A 39 16.74 -7.79 5.14
CA VAL A 39 17.89 -7.09 4.56
C VAL A 39 17.48 -5.83 3.78
N GLY A 40 18.46 -4.99 3.45
CA GLY A 40 18.25 -3.77 2.68
C GLY A 40 18.05 -2.53 3.55
N GLN A 41 17.63 -1.45 2.91
CA GLN A 41 17.43 -0.16 3.59
C GLN A 41 16.26 -0.23 4.59
N PRO A 42 16.32 0.54 5.69
CA PRO A 42 15.17 0.67 6.58
C PRO A 42 14.00 1.34 5.85
N ILE A 43 12.79 0.88 6.12
CA ILE A 43 11.58 1.54 5.64
C ILE A 43 11.30 2.87 6.39
N SER A 44 10.40 3.69 5.86
CA SER A 44 10.05 4.99 6.47
C SER A 44 9.21 4.82 7.75
N ASP A 45 9.23 5.83 8.62
CA ASP A 45 8.51 5.81 9.90
C ASP A 45 7.00 5.67 9.73
N GLU A 46 6.44 6.27 8.69
CA GLU A 46 5.03 6.17 8.35
C GLU A 46 4.63 4.72 8.04
N LEU A 47 5.50 4.00 7.34
CA LEU A 47 5.27 2.60 6.98
C LEU A 47 5.45 1.67 8.18
N VAL A 48 6.46 1.91 9.02
CA VAL A 48 6.61 1.19 10.30
C VAL A 48 5.37 1.40 11.18
N ARG A 49 4.91 2.65 11.32
CA ARG A 49 3.70 2.99 12.09
C ARG A 49 2.49 2.24 11.56
N LEU A 50 2.27 2.22 10.24
CA LEU A 50 1.15 1.49 9.63
C LEU A 50 1.23 -0.01 9.94
N ILE A 51 2.40 -0.64 9.79
CA ILE A 51 2.61 -2.06 10.10
C ILE A 51 2.25 -2.36 11.56
N MET A 52 2.73 -1.53 12.49
CA MET A 52 2.46 -1.71 13.92
C MET A 52 0.98 -1.57 14.24
N VAL A 53 0.30 -0.55 13.67
CA VAL A 53 -1.15 -0.35 13.84
C VAL A 53 -1.94 -1.55 13.29
N LEU A 54 -1.60 -2.06 12.11
CA LEU A 54 -2.24 -3.24 11.53
C LEU A 54 -2.02 -4.49 12.39
N LYS A 55 -0.83 -4.66 12.97
CA LYS A 55 -0.54 -5.77 13.89
C LYS A 55 -1.36 -5.65 15.17
N VAL A 56 -1.40 -4.47 15.78
CA VAL A 56 -2.23 -4.18 16.95
C VAL A 56 -3.70 -4.49 16.65
N ASN A 57 -4.21 -4.04 15.50
CA ASN A 57 -5.59 -4.29 15.09
C ASN A 57 -5.89 -5.79 14.98
N SER A 58 -5.07 -6.53 14.22
CA SER A 58 -5.21 -7.98 14.04
C SER A 58 -5.20 -8.73 15.37
N LEU A 59 -4.23 -8.44 16.26
CA LEU A 59 -4.10 -9.11 17.55
C LEU A 59 -5.28 -8.77 18.49
N SER A 60 -5.76 -7.52 18.42
CA SER A 60 -6.86 -7.02 19.27
C SER A 60 -8.21 -7.66 18.96
N ARG A 61 -8.35 -8.36 17.83
CA ARG A 61 -9.55 -9.16 17.51
C ARG A 61 -9.73 -10.38 18.43
N GLY A 62 -8.70 -10.78 19.17
CA GLY A 62 -8.82 -11.75 20.27
C GLY A 62 -8.63 -13.23 19.89
N PHE A 63 -8.21 -13.52 18.66
CA PHE A 63 -8.03 -14.90 18.16
C PHE A 63 -6.57 -15.37 18.19
N SER A 64 -5.63 -14.51 18.59
CA SER A 64 -4.19 -14.80 18.51
C SER A 64 -3.59 -15.35 19.82
N GLY A 65 -4.34 -15.36 20.93
CA GLY A 65 -3.87 -15.88 22.22
C GLY A 65 -2.68 -15.13 22.84
N ILE A 66 -2.39 -13.91 22.37
CA ILE A 66 -1.34 -13.04 22.92
C ILE A 66 -1.85 -12.28 24.14
N ARG A 67 -0.99 -12.00 25.13
CA ARG A 67 -1.39 -11.21 26.30
C ARG A 67 -1.61 -9.75 25.92
N ARG A 68 -2.60 -9.13 26.59
CA ARG A 68 -2.91 -7.70 26.46
C ARG A 68 -1.68 -6.80 26.65
N VAL A 69 -0.82 -7.11 27.64
CA VAL A 69 0.39 -6.33 27.93
C VAL A 69 1.34 -6.19 26.73
N VAL A 70 1.40 -7.18 25.84
CA VAL A 70 2.23 -7.11 24.63
C VAL A 70 1.60 -6.21 23.57
N ILE A 71 0.27 -6.25 23.45
CA ILE A 71 -0.49 -5.35 22.57
C ILE A 71 -0.33 -3.90 23.07
N ASP A 72 -0.49 -3.68 24.38
CA ASP A 72 -0.36 -2.36 25.00
C ASP A 72 1.07 -1.79 24.84
N ALA A 73 2.09 -2.64 24.84
CA ALA A 73 3.47 -2.22 24.55
C ALA A 73 3.65 -1.76 23.10
N LEU A 74 3.07 -2.46 22.12
CA LEU A 74 3.07 -1.98 20.72
C LEU A 74 2.33 -0.63 20.59
N ILE A 75 1.20 -0.48 21.28
CA ILE A 75 0.44 0.79 21.32
C ILE A 75 1.29 1.90 21.95
N ALA A 76 1.99 1.63 23.05
CA ALA A 76 2.86 2.61 23.71
C ALA A 76 4.01 3.07 22.81
N LEU A 77 4.64 2.16 22.04
CA LEU A 77 5.66 2.53 21.05
C LEU A 77 5.09 3.45 19.95
N ILE A 78 3.89 3.12 19.42
CA ILE A 78 3.22 3.95 18.41
C ILE A 78 2.95 5.35 18.96
N ASN A 79 2.36 5.44 20.16
CA ASN A 79 1.98 6.69 20.80
C ASN A 79 3.20 7.55 21.18
N ALA A 80 4.34 6.92 21.47
CA ALA A 80 5.60 7.59 21.76
C ALA A 80 6.39 7.96 20.50
N GLU A 81 5.89 7.63 19.31
CA GLU A 81 6.58 7.81 18.02
C GLU A 81 7.96 7.11 17.99
N VAL A 82 8.02 5.92 18.58
CA VAL A 82 9.21 5.06 18.61
C VAL A 82 9.02 3.93 17.61
N TYR A 83 9.79 3.95 16.53
CA TYR A 83 9.57 3.07 15.37
C TYR A 83 10.71 2.05 15.21
N PRO A 84 10.44 0.74 15.35
CA PRO A 84 11.45 -0.30 15.15
C PRO A 84 12.12 -0.22 13.77
N HIS A 85 13.40 -0.56 13.72
CA HIS A 85 14.11 -0.73 12.47
C HIS A 85 13.59 -1.96 11.72
N ILE A 86 12.93 -1.75 10.58
CA ILE A 86 12.44 -2.82 9.71
C ILE A 86 13.13 -2.70 8.34
N PRO A 87 13.95 -3.68 7.93
CA PRO A 87 14.53 -3.72 6.59
C PRO A 87 13.48 -3.95 5.51
N LEU A 88 13.70 -3.38 4.32
CA LEU A 88 12.75 -3.42 3.20
C LEU A 88 12.49 -4.82 2.61
N LYS A 89 13.48 -5.73 2.61
CA LYS A 89 13.41 -7.01 1.90
C LYS A 89 13.55 -8.20 2.85
N GLY A 90 12.97 -9.34 2.47
CA GLY A 90 13.15 -10.63 3.15
C GLY A 90 11.86 -11.39 3.42
N SER A 91 10.70 -10.73 3.39
CA SER A 91 9.40 -11.43 3.37
C SER A 91 9.16 -12.05 1.99
N VAL A 92 8.48 -13.20 1.99
CA VAL A 92 7.95 -13.87 0.79
C VAL A 92 6.42 -13.91 0.77
N GLY A 93 5.73 -13.40 1.80
CA GLY A 93 4.26 -13.39 1.90
C GLY A 93 3.58 -14.76 2.02
N ALA A 94 4.29 -15.88 1.86
CA ALA A 94 3.71 -17.24 1.85
C ALA A 94 3.52 -17.86 3.26
N SER A 95 4.39 -17.52 4.21
CA SER A 95 4.35 -17.99 5.61
C SER A 95 4.10 -16.85 6.59
N GLY A 96 3.50 -15.76 6.11
CA GLY A 96 3.45 -14.47 6.77
C GLY A 96 4.74 -13.66 6.59
N ASP A 97 4.69 -12.40 7.02
CA ASP A 97 5.76 -11.42 6.95
C ASP A 97 6.81 -11.61 8.06
N LEU A 98 7.28 -12.85 8.22
CA LEU A 98 8.06 -13.30 9.36
C LEU A 98 9.26 -12.40 9.64
N ALA A 99 10.10 -12.15 8.62
CA ALA A 99 11.34 -11.41 8.80
C ALA A 99 11.14 -9.95 9.23
N PRO A 100 10.35 -9.12 8.52
CA PRO A 100 10.13 -7.75 8.95
C PRO A 100 9.33 -7.65 10.27
N LEU A 101 8.38 -8.55 10.55
CA LEU A 101 7.67 -8.57 11.83
C LEU A 101 8.55 -9.06 12.99
N ALA A 102 9.56 -9.89 12.73
CA ALA A 102 10.58 -10.25 13.70
C ALA A 102 11.44 -9.04 14.07
N HIS A 103 11.90 -8.28 13.07
CA HIS A 103 12.63 -7.02 13.27
C HIS A 103 11.82 -6.01 14.10
N MET A 104 10.52 -5.86 13.83
CA MET A 104 9.61 -5.07 14.67
C MET A 104 9.58 -5.55 16.12
N SER A 105 9.52 -6.87 16.31
CA SER A 105 9.33 -7.50 17.61
C SER A 105 10.61 -7.54 18.47
N LEU A 106 11.79 -7.45 17.87
CA LEU A 106 13.07 -7.37 18.60
C LEU A 106 13.05 -6.25 19.64
N VAL A 107 12.48 -5.10 19.29
CA VAL A 107 12.44 -3.93 20.20
C VAL A 107 11.69 -4.24 21.48
N LEU A 108 10.61 -5.05 21.42
CA LEU A 108 9.86 -5.47 22.61
C LEU A 108 10.72 -6.32 23.57
N LEU A 109 11.73 -7.01 23.05
CA LEU A 109 12.68 -7.83 23.83
C LEU A 109 13.89 -7.02 24.33
N GLY A 110 13.94 -5.72 24.04
CA GLY A 110 15.12 -4.88 24.27
C GLY A 110 16.26 -5.14 23.30
N GLU A 111 15.99 -5.74 22.14
CA GLU A 111 16.97 -6.10 21.12
C GLU A 111 16.81 -5.27 19.85
N GLY A 112 17.91 -5.14 19.09
CA GLY A 112 17.92 -4.33 17.87
C GLY A 112 17.84 -2.84 18.17
N LYS A 113 17.26 -2.07 17.25
CA LYS A 113 17.22 -0.61 17.32
C LYS A 113 15.89 -0.06 16.83
N ALA A 114 15.57 1.15 17.26
CA ALA A 114 14.40 1.91 16.86
C ALA A 114 14.79 3.37 16.55
N ARG A 115 13.96 4.04 15.75
CA ARG A 115 14.09 5.47 15.44
C ARG A 115 13.14 6.26 16.32
N TYR A 116 13.62 7.37 16.87
CA TYR A 116 12.83 8.35 17.59
C TYR A 116 13.32 9.74 17.22
N LYS A 117 12.40 10.61 16.77
CA LYS A 117 12.73 11.97 16.30
C LYS A 117 13.87 12.01 15.26
N GLY A 118 13.89 11.05 14.33
CA GLY A 118 14.87 10.96 13.26
C GLY A 118 16.17 10.23 13.61
N GLU A 119 16.45 9.98 14.88
CA GLU A 119 17.70 9.37 15.34
C GLU A 119 17.52 7.90 15.70
N TRP A 120 18.51 7.06 15.35
CA TRP A 120 18.56 5.66 15.74
C TRP A 120 19.08 5.50 17.16
N MET A 121 18.43 4.63 17.94
CA MET A 121 18.82 4.29 19.30
C MET A 121 18.65 2.80 19.58
N GLU A 122 19.41 2.31 20.55
CA GLU A 122 19.30 0.93 21.00
C GLU A 122 17.91 0.66 21.58
N ALA A 123 17.38 -0.54 21.39
CA ALA A 123 16.01 -0.87 21.77
C ALA A 123 15.71 -0.64 23.26
N THR A 124 16.67 -0.85 24.16
CA THR A 124 16.47 -0.58 25.60
C THR A 124 16.28 0.90 25.92
N GLU A 125 16.90 1.80 25.16
CA GLU A 125 16.70 3.24 25.28
C GLU A 125 15.38 3.65 24.66
N ALA A 126 15.05 3.09 23.50
CA ALA A 126 13.78 3.29 22.81
C ALA A 126 12.57 2.89 23.68
N LEU A 127 12.65 1.76 24.36
CA LEU A 127 11.61 1.32 25.30
C LEU A 127 11.42 2.30 26.46
N LYS A 128 12.51 2.87 27.01
CA LYS A 128 12.43 3.87 28.08
C LYS A 128 11.70 5.14 27.62
N VAL A 129 11.91 5.58 26.37
CA VAL A 129 11.16 6.71 25.78
C VAL A 129 9.65 6.46 25.81
N ALA A 130 9.23 5.22 25.55
CA ALA A 130 7.83 4.80 25.60
C ALA A 130 7.33 4.41 27.01
N GLY A 131 8.15 4.58 28.06
CA GLY A 131 7.78 4.19 29.42
C GLY A 131 7.72 2.67 29.65
N LEU A 132 8.43 1.90 28.83
CA LEU A 132 8.42 0.43 28.83
C LEU A 132 9.74 -0.16 29.34
N THR A 133 9.66 -1.42 29.78
CA THR A 133 10.82 -2.29 30.01
C THR A 133 10.76 -3.49 29.06
N PRO A 134 11.90 -4.15 28.76
CA PRO A 134 11.91 -5.35 27.93
C PRO A 134 10.92 -6.41 28.42
N LEU A 135 10.21 -7.02 27.48
CA LEU A 135 9.21 -8.04 27.75
C LEU A 135 9.80 -9.45 27.59
N THR A 136 9.37 -10.33 28.49
CA THR A 136 9.49 -11.78 28.32
C THR A 136 8.25 -12.31 27.63
N LEU A 137 8.40 -12.96 26.48
CA LEU A 137 7.29 -13.55 25.73
C LEU A 137 6.86 -14.91 26.28
N ALA A 138 5.55 -15.14 26.33
CA ALA A 138 4.93 -16.39 26.73
C ALA A 138 4.62 -17.29 25.51
N ALA A 139 4.15 -18.52 25.75
CA ALA A 139 3.78 -19.46 24.71
C ALA A 139 2.90 -18.82 23.62
N LYS A 140 3.19 -19.14 22.35
CA LYS A 140 2.55 -18.59 21.13
C LYS A 140 2.88 -17.13 20.80
N GLU A 141 3.30 -16.30 21.75
CA GLU A 141 3.39 -14.86 21.51
C GLU A 141 4.44 -14.47 20.47
N GLY A 142 5.56 -15.20 20.38
CA GLY A 142 6.52 -15.00 19.30
C GLY A 142 5.88 -15.25 17.93
N LEU A 143 5.10 -16.32 17.79
CA LEU A 143 4.41 -16.63 16.53
C LEU A 143 3.28 -15.64 16.24
N ALA A 144 2.50 -15.23 17.24
CA ALA A 144 1.44 -14.22 17.07
C ALA A 144 2.00 -12.87 16.57
N LEU A 145 3.19 -12.49 17.06
CA LEU A 145 3.88 -11.29 16.60
C LEU A 145 4.41 -11.43 15.17
N LEU A 146 5.11 -12.54 14.86
CA LEU A 146 5.80 -12.72 13.58
C LEU A 146 4.89 -13.15 12.43
N ASN A 147 3.82 -13.89 12.71
CA ASN A 147 2.98 -14.47 11.68
C ASN A 147 1.82 -13.53 11.33
N GLY A 148 1.60 -13.32 10.03
CA GLY A 148 0.57 -12.42 9.52
C GLY A 148 1.01 -11.62 8.30
N THR A 149 0.09 -10.86 7.73
CA THR A 149 0.22 -10.23 6.41
C THR A 149 0.39 -8.70 6.50
N GLN A 150 0.72 -8.17 7.68
CA GLN A 150 0.68 -6.72 7.96
C GLN A 150 1.68 -5.91 7.13
N VAL A 151 2.85 -6.47 6.81
CA VAL A 151 3.88 -5.76 6.04
C VAL A 151 3.51 -5.75 4.57
N SER A 152 3.12 -6.91 4.03
CA SER A 152 2.56 -7.02 2.69
C SER A 152 1.38 -6.07 2.50
N THR A 153 0.45 -6.06 3.45
CA THR A 153 -0.74 -5.20 3.43
C THR A 153 -0.38 -3.72 3.53
N ALA A 154 0.55 -3.35 4.41
CA ALA A 154 0.99 -1.95 4.54
C ALA A 154 1.65 -1.43 3.26
N PHE A 155 2.43 -2.27 2.57
CA PHE A 155 3.07 -1.89 1.31
C PHE A 155 2.03 -1.72 0.20
N ALA A 156 1.07 -2.63 0.10
CA ALA A 156 0.00 -2.53 -0.87
C ALA A 156 -0.91 -1.31 -0.58
N LEU A 157 -1.26 -1.04 0.67
CA LEU A 157 -2.02 0.16 1.06
C LEU A 157 -1.28 1.46 0.71
N ARG A 158 0.04 1.52 0.92
CA ARG A 158 0.84 2.64 0.46
C ARG A 158 0.73 2.83 -1.05
N GLY A 159 0.85 1.74 -1.82
CA GLY A 159 0.67 1.77 -3.27
C GLY A 159 -0.74 2.20 -3.71
N LEU A 160 -1.77 1.83 -2.94
CA LEU A 160 -3.14 2.29 -3.15
C LEU A 160 -3.24 3.80 -2.94
N PHE A 161 -2.78 4.33 -1.80
CA PHE A 161 -2.88 5.76 -1.49
C PHE A 161 -2.10 6.61 -2.49
N GLU A 162 -0.84 6.26 -2.76
CA GLU A 162 -0.03 6.96 -3.75
C GLU A 162 -0.64 6.81 -5.17
N GLY A 163 -1.25 5.67 -5.48
CA GLY A 163 -1.97 5.44 -6.74
C GLY A 163 -3.24 6.29 -6.90
N GLU A 164 -4.00 6.49 -5.82
CA GLU A 164 -5.16 7.39 -5.78
C GLU A 164 -4.74 8.85 -5.93
N ASP A 165 -3.64 9.26 -5.31
CA ASP A 165 -3.04 10.60 -5.49
C ASP A 165 -2.62 10.83 -6.95
N LEU A 166 -1.95 9.84 -7.57
CA LEU A 166 -1.58 9.88 -8.98
C LEU A 166 -2.80 9.96 -9.89
N PHE A 167 -3.84 9.18 -9.58
CA PHE A 167 -5.10 9.22 -10.33
C PHE A 167 -5.74 10.61 -10.28
N ALA A 168 -5.87 11.19 -9.09
CA ALA A 168 -6.44 12.53 -8.91
C ALA A 168 -5.62 13.60 -9.65
N GLY A 169 -4.29 13.56 -9.52
CA GLY A 169 -3.39 14.45 -10.25
C GLY A 169 -3.51 14.31 -11.77
N ALA A 170 -3.64 13.08 -12.26
CA ALA A 170 -3.79 12.80 -13.68
C ALA A 170 -5.12 13.31 -14.27
N LEU A 171 -6.21 13.36 -13.49
CA LEU A 171 -7.46 13.99 -13.91
C LEU A 171 -7.29 15.49 -14.13
N ALA A 172 -6.66 16.19 -13.17
CA ALA A 172 -6.41 17.62 -13.28
C ALA A 172 -5.49 17.95 -14.46
N LEU A 173 -4.36 17.23 -14.60
CA LEU A 173 -3.43 17.40 -15.72
C LEU A 173 -4.08 17.03 -17.07
N GLY A 174 -4.93 16.01 -17.09
CA GLY A 174 -5.72 15.63 -18.25
C GLY A 174 -6.68 16.73 -18.70
N GLY A 175 -7.40 17.34 -17.76
CA GLY A 175 -8.28 18.48 -18.02
C GLY A 175 -7.51 19.70 -18.54
N LEU A 176 -6.39 20.06 -17.90
CA LEU A 176 -5.51 21.13 -18.38
C LEU A 176 -4.98 20.87 -19.79
N THR A 177 -4.64 19.62 -20.11
CA THR A 177 -4.21 19.25 -21.47
C THR A 177 -5.34 19.45 -22.48
N VAL A 178 -6.58 19.08 -22.14
CA VAL A 178 -7.75 19.30 -23.01
C VAL A 178 -7.87 20.78 -23.35
N GLU A 179 -7.76 21.67 -22.37
CA GLU A 179 -7.80 23.12 -22.62
C GLU A 179 -6.62 23.59 -23.47
N ALA A 180 -5.40 23.17 -23.12
CA ALA A 180 -4.18 23.63 -23.78
C ALA A 180 -4.14 23.37 -25.29
N VAL A 181 -4.73 22.26 -25.74
CA VAL A 181 -4.76 21.85 -27.15
C VAL A 181 -6.11 22.07 -27.83
N LEU A 182 -6.98 22.88 -27.21
CA LEU A 182 -8.30 23.25 -27.72
C LEU A 182 -9.17 22.01 -28.00
N GLY A 183 -9.20 21.10 -27.04
CA GLY A 183 -9.92 19.83 -27.09
C GLY A 183 -11.40 19.95 -26.73
N SER A 184 -12.20 19.04 -27.28
CA SER A 184 -13.64 18.99 -27.08
C SER A 184 -14.03 18.48 -25.70
N ARG A 185 -15.10 19.05 -25.14
CA ARG A 185 -15.77 18.56 -23.92
C ARG A 185 -16.82 17.48 -24.18
N SER A 186 -17.28 17.33 -25.42
CA SER A 186 -18.29 16.33 -25.80
C SER A 186 -17.95 14.88 -25.38
N PRO A 187 -16.68 14.43 -25.43
CA PRO A 187 -16.28 13.11 -24.91
C PRO A 187 -16.63 12.82 -23.45
N PHE A 188 -16.84 13.85 -22.63
CA PHE A 188 -17.14 13.72 -21.20
C PHE A 188 -18.64 13.75 -20.91
N ASP A 189 -19.51 13.84 -21.92
CA ASP A 189 -20.96 13.88 -21.75
C ASP A 189 -21.48 12.66 -20.98
N ALA A 190 -22.26 12.91 -19.92
CA ALA A 190 -22.76 11.88 -19.03
C ALA A 190 -23.51 10.75 -19.75
N ARG A 191 -24.21 11.06 -20.86
CA ARG A 191 -25.00 10.10 -21.63
C ARG A 191 -24.13 9.05 -22.31
N ILE A 192 -22.94 9.42 -22.78
CA ILE A 192 -21.98 8.48 -23.39
C ILE A 192 -21.59 7.41 -22.37
N HIS A 193 -21.31 7.84 -21.15
CA HIS A 193 -20.81 6.97 -20.09
C HIS A 193 -21.94 6.13 -19.47
N ALA A 194 -23.11 6.73 -19.30
CA ALA A 194 -24.32 6.03 -18.87
C ALA A 194 -24.71 4.92 -19.87
N ALA A 195 -24.63 5.20 -21.18
CA ALA A 195 -24.92 4.21 -22.21
C ALA A 195 -23.95 3.01 -22.18
N ARG A 196 -22.69 3.21 -21.76
CA ARG A 196 -21.71 2.12 -21.61
C ARG A 196 -21.85 1.35 -20.29
N GLY A 197 -22.25 2.01 -19.20
CA GLY A 197 -22.60 1.38 -17.92
C GLY A 197 -21.44 1.07 -16.97
N GLN A 198 -20.18 1.38 -17.32
CA GLN A 198 -19.03 1.12 -16.45
C GLN A 198 -18.91 2.19 -15.36
N LYS A 199 -19.05 1.80 -14.08
CA LYS A 199 -19.10 2.74 -12.95
C LYS A 199 -17.84 3.59 -12.82
N GLY A 200 -16.65 2.99 -12.93
CA GLY A 200 -15.39 3.74 -12.89
C GLY A 200 -15.31 4.79 -14.01
N GLN A 201 -15.74 4.45 -15.23
CA GLN A 201 -15.78 5.42 -16.33
C GLN A 201 -16.81 6.55 -16.10
N ILE A 202 -17.99 6.23 -15.57
CA ILE A 202 -19.03 7.22 -15.28
C ILE A 202 -18.53 8.24 -14.25
N ASP A 203 -17.90 7.75 -13.18
CA ASP A 203 -17.40 8.59 -12.10
C ASP A 203 -16.20 9.44 -12.57
N THR A 204 -15.28 8.85 -13.32
CA THR A 204 -14.15 9.56 -13.94
C THR A 204 -14.63 10.67 -14.87
N ALA A 205 -15.63 10.42 -15.71
CA ALA A 205 -16.17 11.45 -16.58
C ALA A 205 -16.86 12.57 -15.79
N ALA A 206 -17.54 12.24 -14.69
CA ALA A 206 -18.13 13.23 -13.81
C ALA A 206 -17.05 14.14 -13.20
N ALA A 207 -15.93 13.57 -12.76
CA ALA A 207 -14.80 14.34 -12.26
C ALA A 207 -14.19 15.27 -13.33
N TYR A 208 -14.05 14.80 -14.58
CA TYR A 208 -13.62 15.69 -15.68
C TYR A 208 -14.60 16.84 -15.92
N ARG A 209 -15.92 16.58 -15.92
CA ARG A 209 -16.92 17.65 -16.08
C ARG A 209 -16.90 18.65 -14.92
N ASP A 210 -16.68 18.18 -13.70
CA ASP A 210 -16.55 19.03 -12.52
C ASP A 210 -15.34 19.97 -12.65
N LEU A 211 -14.19 19.43 -13.06
CA LEU A 211 -12.95 20.21 -13.25
C LEU A 211 -13.01 21.17 -14.46
N LEU A 212 -13.56 20.73 -15.60
CA LEU A 212 -13.57 21.50 -16.84
C LEU A 212 -14.72 22.51 -16.93
N GLY A 213 -15.78 22.33 -16.12
CA GLY A 213 -17.05 23.01 -16.28
C GLY A 213 -17.70 22.77 -17.65
N GLU A 214 -18.83 23.42 -17.89
CA GLU A 214 -19.51 23.38 -19.19
C GLU A 214 -18.75 24.19 -20.25
N ARG A 215 -18.17 25.32 -19.86
CA ARG A 215 -17.45 26.28 -20.71
C ARG A 215 -16.30 26.93 -19.95
N SER A 216 -15.34 27.46 -20.70
CA SER A 216 -14.26 28.35 -20.24
C SER A 216 -13.97 29.39 -21.32
N GLU A 217 -13.23 30.46 -20.97
CA GLU A 217 -12.77 31.44 -21.97
C GLU A 217 -11.99 30.76 -23.11
N VAL A 218 -11.18 29.75 -22.78
CA VAL A 218 -10.40 28.97 -23.75
C VAL A 218 -11.32 28.13 -24.62
N SER A 219 -12.34 27.45 -24.05
CA SER A 219 -13.29 26.66 -24.84
C SER A 219 -14.05 27.51 -25.85
N ASP A 220 -14.41 28.71 -25.42
CA ASP A 220 -15.23 29.64 -26.19
C ASP A 220 -14.42 30.27 -27.33
N SER A 221 -13.11 30.44 -27.17
CA SER A 221 -12.25 31.00 -28.20
C SER A 221 -12.08 30.11 -29.43
N HIS A 222 -12.52 28.85 -29.37
CA HIS A 222 -12.39 27.87 -30.47
C HIS A 222 -13.69 27.14 -30.80
N GLU A 223 -14.86 27.73 -30.50
CA GLU A 223 -16.18 27.15 -30.79
C GLU A 223 -16.37 26.80 -32.28
N ASN A 224 -15.72 27.55 -33.19
CA ASN A 224 -15.76 27.33 -34.64
C ASN A 224 -14.58 26.50 -35.19
N CYS A 225 -13.96 25.64 -34.37
CA CYS A 225 -12.84 24.80 -34.81
C CYS A 225 -13.31 23.73 -35.83
N GLU A 226 -12.54 23.50 -36.89
CA GLU A 226 -12.83 22.46 -37.90
C GLU A 226 -12.56 21.03 -37.41
N LYS A 227 -11.98 20.87 -36.21
CA LYS A 227 -11.57 19.57 -35.67
C LYS A 227 -12.81 18.74 -35.27
N VAL A 228 -13.02 17.64 -35.99
CA VAL A 228 -14.18 16.75 -35.76
C VAL A 228 -13.96 15.82 -34.55
N GLN A 229 -12.72 15.36 -34.33
CA GLN A 229 -12.41 14.44 -33.24
C GLN A 229 -11.03 14.71 -32.64
N ASP A 230 -10.97 14.58 -31.32
CA ASP A 230 -9.69 14.54 -30.61
C ASP A 230 -9.03 13.15 -30.65
N PRO A 231 -7.68 13.12 -30.54
CA PRO A 231 -6.92 11.91 -30.28
C PRO A 231 -7.40 11.15 -29.04
N TYR A 232 -7.17 9.84 -29.03
CA TYR A 232 -7.65 8.97 -27.95
C TYR A 232 -7.04 9.31 -26.59
N SER A 233 -5.83 9.85 -26.53
CA SER A 233 -5.21 10.32 -25.28
C SER A 233 -6.01 11.43 -24.58
N LEU A 234 -6.93 12.11 -25.28
CA LEU A 234 -7.88 13.06 -24.72
C LEU A 234 -9.29 12.48 -24.62
N ARG A 235 -9.84 12.02 -25.76
CA ARG A 235 -11.26 11.61 -25.85
C ARG A 235 -11.56 10.29 -25.14
N CYS A 236 -10.57 9.42 -24.99
CA CYS A 236 -10.73 8.15 -24.28
C CYS A 236 -10.31 8.23 -22.80
N GLN A 237 -10.05 9.43 -22.26
CA GLN A 237 -9.68 9.59 -20.86
C GLN A 237 -10.70 8.96 -19.90
N PRO A 238 -12.04 9.16 -20.03
CA PRO A 238 -13.00 8.49 -19.17
C PRO A 238 -12.90 6.96 -19.20
N GLN A 239 -12.64 6.38 -20.37
CA GLN A 239 -12.58 4.94 -20.60
C GLN A 239 -11.33 4.34 -19.94
N VAL A 240 -10.16 4.92 -20.19
CA VAL A 240 -8.87 4.40 -19.69
C VAL A 240 -8.72 4.69 -18.20
N MET A 241 -8.91 5.95 -17.79
CA MET A 241 -8.84 6.32 -16.37
C MET A 241 -9.96 5.66 -15.57
N GLY A 242 -11.16 5.49 -16.14
CA GLY A 242 -12.24 4.74 -15.50
C GLY A 242 -11.94 3.26 -15.27
N ALA A 243 -11.16 2.62 -16.14
CA ALA A 243 -10.66 1.27 -15.91
C ALA A 243 -9.67 1.25 -14.74
N CYS A 244 -8.75 2.22 -14.68
CA CYS A 244 -7.79 2.38 -13.58
C CYS A 244 -8.51 2.59 -12.23
N LEU A 245 -9.53 3.46 -12.18
CA LEU A 245 -10.34 3.68 -10.99
C LEU A 245 -11.05 2.41 -10.52
N THR A 246 -11.50 1.58 -11.45
CA THR A 246 -12.13 0.29 -11.13
C THR A 246 -11.12 -0.67 -10.50
N GLN A 247 -9.90 -0.75 -11.04
CA GLN A 247 -8.82 -1.56 -10.48
C GLN A 247 -8.43 -1.12 -9.06
N PHE A 248 -8.31 0.20 -8.81
CA PHE A 248 -8.03 0.69 -7.46
C PHE A 248 -9.16 0.35 -6.48
N ARG A 249 -10.43 0.46 -6.89
CA ARG A 249 -11.57 0.09 -6.05
C ARG A 249 -11.58 -1.39 -5.69
N GLN A 250 -11.24 -2.27 -6.64
CA GLN A 250 -11.11 -3.71 -6.38
C GLN A 250 -9.97 -4.01 -5.40
N ALA A 251 -8.80 -3.38 -5.59
CA ALA A 251 -7.69 -3.53 -4.66
C ALA A 251 -8.04 -2.99 -3.27
N ALA A 252 -8.69 -1.83 -3.19
CA ALA A 252 -9.12 -1.22 -1.93
C ALA A 252 -10.09 -2.12 -1.15
N GLU A 253 -11.03 -2.80 -1.82
CA GLU A 253 -11.94 -3.75 -1.19
C GLU A 253 -11.17 -4.89 -0.50
N VAL A 254 -10.23 -5.51 -1.23
CA VAL A 254 -9.40 -6.60 -0.69
C VAL A 254 -8.52 -6.12 0.46
N LEU A 255 -7.85 -4.98 0.29
CA LEU A 255 -6.93 -4.44 1.29
C LEU A 255 -7.65 -3.93 2.54
N ALA A 256 -8.87 -3.42 2.43
CA ALA A 256 -9.70 -3.04 3.58
C ALA A 256 -10.10 -4.26 4.42
N ILE A 257 -10.41 -5.39 3.78
CA ILE A 257 -10.65 -6.66 4.47
C ILE A 257 -9.37 -7.13 5.16
N GLU A 258 -8.25 -7.16 4.43
CA GLU A 258 -6.99 -7.67 4.96
C GLU A 258 -6.44 -6.82 6.11
N ALA A 259 -6.58 -5.49 6.04
CA ALA A 259 -6.21 -4.58 7.13
C ALA A 259 -6.94 -4.88 8.45
N ASN A 260 -8.10 -5.54 8.35
CA ASN A 260 -8.94 -5.98 9.48
C ASN A 260 -8.86 -7.49 9.73
N ALA A 261 -8.03 -8.24 9.00
CA ALA A 261 -7.97 -9.69 9.12
C ALA A 261 -7.30 -10.16 10.42
N VAL A 262 -7.61 -11.40 10.81
CA VAL A 262 -6.78 -12.16 11.75
C VAL A 262 -5.91 -13.08 10.90
N SER A 263 -4.63 -12.74 10.80
CA SER A 263 -3.70 -13.35 9.85
C SER A 263 -2.62 -14.22 10.50
N ASP A 264 -2.57 -14.31 11.84
CA ASP A 264 -1.61 -15.21 12.52
C ASP A 264 -2.14 -16.66 12.58
N ASN A 265 -1.30 -17.58 13.07
CA ASN A 265 -1.62 -19.00 13.18
C ASN A 265 -0.88 -19.63 14.37
N PRO A 266 -1.43 -20.67 15.02
CA PRO A 266 -2.83 -21.12 14.94
C PRO A 266 -3.79 -20.09 15.52
N LEU A 267 -5.07 -20.22 15.22
CA LEU A 267 -6.12 -19.39 15.81
C LEU A 267 -6.68 -20.03 17.07
N VAL A 268 -7.04 -19.19 18.03
CA VAL A 268 -7.65 -19.55 19.32
C VAL A 268 -9.12 -19.14 19.30
N PHE A 269 -10.00 -20.13 19.33
CA PHE A 269 -11.44 -19.97 19.38
C PHE A 269 -11.88 -20.21 20.83
N ALA A 270 -11.80 -19.15 21.64
CA ALA A 270 -11.94 -19.24 23.09
C ALA A 270 -13.34 -19.67 23.56
N VAL A 271 -14.39 -19.36 22.78
CA VAL A 271 -15.78 -19.74 23.09
C VAL A 271 -15.95 -21.26 23.01
N GLU A 272 -15.33 -21.88 22.01
CA GLU A 272 -15.35 -23.32 21.75
C GLU A 272 -14.26 -24.08 22.52
N GLY A 273 -13.21 -23.37 22.98
CA GLY A 273 -12.04 -23.98 23.62
C GLY A 273 -11.07 -24.65 22.63
N ASP A 274 -11.14 -24.23 21.37
CA ASP A 274 -10.41 -24.82 20.24
C ASP A 274 -9.18 -24.00 19.83
N VAL A 275 -8.18 -24.73 19.35
CA VAL A 275 -6.99 -24.16 18.70
C VAL A 275 -6.86 -24.82 17.34
N ILE A 276 -6.99 -24.03 16.28
CA ILE A 276 -7.08 -24.54 14.92
C ILE A 276 -5.93 -23.96 14.09
N SER A 277 -5.15 -24.84 13.47
CA SER A 277 -4.14 -24.43 12.49
C SER A 277 -4.79 -24.28 11.12
N GLY A 278 -4.57 -23.13 10.48
CA GLY A 278 -4.99 -22.80 9.13
C GLY A 278 -3.86 -22.13 8.35
N GLY A 279 -4.24 -21.29 7.38
CA GLY A 279 -3.30 -20.67 6.42
C GLY A 279 -3.53 -19.16 6.20
N ASN A 280 -4.18 -18.46 7.13
CA ASN A 280 -4.50 -17.03 6.98
C ASN A 280 -3.26 -16.11 6.88
N PHE A 281 -2.07 -16.63 7.14
CA PHE A 281 -0.81 -15.91 6.97
C PHE A 281 -0.35 -15.80 5.51
N HIS A 282 -1.00 -16.48 4.57
CA HIS A 282 -0.63 -16.45 3.16
C HIS A 282 -1.24 -15.23 2.48
N ALA A 283 -0.39 -14.29 2.05
CA ALA A 283 -0.77 -12.97 1.54
C ALA A 283 -1.22 -12.97 0.06
N GLU A 284 -1.76 -14.08 -0.46
CA GLU A 284 -2.11 -14.19 -1.88
C GLU A 284 -3.11 -13.11 -2.35
N PRO A 285 -4.18 -12.80 -1.59
CA PRO A 285 -5.11 -11.73 -1.98
C PRO A 285 -4.43 -10.36 -2.06
N VAL A 286 -3.48 -10.09 -1.15
CA VAL A 286 -2.71 -8.84 -1.12
C VAL A 286 -1.78 -8.74 -2.33
N ALA A 287 -1.10 -9.84 -2.67
CA ALA A 287 -0.22 -9.91 -3.83
C ALA A 287 -0.99 -9.61 -5.13
N MET A 288 -2.12 -10.27 -5.33
CA MET A 288 -2.98 -10.01 -6.50
C MET A 288 -3.52 -8.57 -6.51
N ALA A 289 -3.89 -8.02 -5.36
CA ALA A 289 -4.31 -6.61 -5.25
C ALA A 289 -3.18 -5.65 -5.68
N ALA A 290 -1.94 -5.91 -5.25
CA ALA A 290 -0.78 -5.12 -5.65
C ALA A 290 -0.50 -5.19 -7.16
N ASP A 291 -0.53 -6.39 -7.75
CA ASP A 291 -0.36 -6.58 -9.20
C ASP A 291 -1.46 -5.88 -10.01
N ASN A 292 -2.71 -5.95 -9.54
CA ASN A 292 -3.84 -5.26 -10.15
C ASN A 292 -3.67 -3.73 -10.15
N MET A 293 -3.10 -3.16 -9.08
CA MET A 293 -2.79 -1.73 -9.01
C MET A 293 -1.62 -1.34 -9.91
N ALA A 294 -0.63 -2.22 -10.10
CA ALA A 294 0.49 -1.95 -11.00
C ALA A 294 0.01 -1.70 -12.45
N LEU A 295 -1.00 -2.44 -12.91
CA LEU A 295 -1.65 -2.20 -14.21
C LEU A 295 -2.26 -0.80 -14.29
N ALA A 296 -3.00 -0.39 -13.25
CA ALA A 296 -3.64 0.93 -13.20
C ALA A 296 -2.60 2.07 -13.22
N ILE A 297 -1.55 1.95 -12.40
CA ILE A 297 -0.48 2.96 -12.31
C ILE A 297 0.25 3.09 -13.66
N ALA A 298 0.57 1.96 -14.31
CA ALA A 298 1.21 1.95 -15.61
C ALA A 298 0.34 2.64 -16.69
N GLU A 299 -0.97 2.35 -16.73
CA GLU A 299 -1.88 2.92 -17.71
C GLU A 299 -2.14 4.42 -17.48
N ILE A 300 -2.15 4.89 -16.24
CA ILE A 300 -2.18 6.33 -15.92
C ILE A 300 -0.96 7.03 -16.51
N GLY A 301 0.24 6.46 -16.28
CA GLY A 301 1.49 6.97 -16.82
C GLY A 301 1.50 6.97 -18.36
N SER A 302 1.10 5.86 -18.97
CA SER A 302 0.99 5.69 -20.42
C SER A 302 0.10 6.75 -21.05
N LEU A 303 -1.11 6.95 -20.51
CA LEU A 303 -2.06 7.93 -21.04
C LEU A 303 -1.54 9.36 -20.88
N SER A 304 -0.89 9.67 -19.76
CA SER A 304 -0.26 10.98 -19.51
C SER A 304 0.88 11.24 -20.48
N GLU A 305 1.76 10.27 -20.70
CA GLU A 305 2.89 10.41 -21.62
C GLU A 305 2.41 10.60 -23.07
N ARG A 306 1.36 9.89 -23.50
CA ARG A 306 0.75 10.13 -24.82
C ARG A 306 0.13 11.53 -24.95
N ARG A 307 -0.34 12.15 -23.86
CA ARG A 307 -0.78 13.56 -23.84
C ARG A 307 0.40 14.53 -23.91
N ILE A 308 1.52 14.23 -23.26
CA ILE A 308 2.76 15.02 -23.42
C ILE A 308 3.19 15.00 -24.89
N SER A 309 3.25 13.82 -25.49
CA SER A 309 3.61 13.66 -26.90
C SER A 309 2.69 14.42 -27.85
N LEU A 310 1.38 14.38 -27.59
CA LEU A 310 0.38 15.17 -28.30
C LEU A 310 0.70 16.68 -28.27
N MET A 311 1.05 17.24 -27.11
CA MET A 311 1.33 18.66 -26.97
C MET A 311 2.60 19.10 -27.73
N MET A 312 3.59 18.20 -27.86
CA MET A 312 4.85 18.51 -28.55
C MET A 312 4.69 18.56 -30.08
N ASP A 313 3.71 17.85 -30.63
CA ASP A 313 3.45 17.78 -32.07
C ASP A 313 2.56 18.94 -32.54
N LYS A 314 3.16 19.91 -33.23
CA LYS A 314 2.46 21.07 -33.82
C LYS A 314 1.29 20.69 -34.74
N HIS A 315 1.31 19.52 -35.36
CA HIS A 315 0.26 19.07 -36.27
C HIS A 315 -1.00 18.62 -35.53
N MET A 316 -0.88 18.35 -34.23
CA MET A 316 -1.96 17.84 -33.39
C MET A 316 -2.34 18.81 -32.28
N SER A 317 -1.40 19.61 -31.76
CA SER A 317 -1.59 20.49 -30.61
C SER A 317 -2.13 21.89 -30.94
N GLN A 318 -1.94 22.37 -32.18
CA GLN A 318 -2.13 23.78 -32.55
C GLN A 318 -1.23 24.77 -31.79
N LEU A 319 -0.18 24.26 -31.14
CA LEU A 319 0.82 25.03 -30.40
C LEU A 319 2.14 25.07 -31.17
N PRO A 320 3.07 25.99 -30.82
CA PRO A 320 4.43 25.94 -31.34
C PRO A 320 5.08 24.57 -31.08
N PRO A 321 5.88 24.03 -32.01
CA PRO A 321 6.55 22.74 -31.81
C PRO A 321 7.40 22.78 -30.54
N PHE A 322 7.30 21.73 -29.73
CA PHE A 322 7.97 21.61 -28.42
C PHE A 322 7.67 22.73 -27.42
N LEU A 323 6.53 23.40 -27.59
CA LEU A 323 6.00 24.45 -26.69
C LEU A 323 6.98 25.60 -26.42
N VAL A 324 7.71 26.04 -27.45
CA VAL A 324 8.71 27.11 -27.31
C VAL A 324 8.56 28.18 -28.38
N ALA A 325 8.77 29.44 -27.97
CA ALA A 325 8.96 30.54 -28.91
C ALA A 325 10.36 30.46 -29.56
N ASN A 326 10.51 31.01 -30.77
CA ASN A 326 11.79 30.99 -31.50
C ASN A 326 12.34 29.55 -31.70
N GLY A 327 11.47 28.64 -32.15
CA GLY A 327 11.86 27.30 -32.53
C GLY A 327 12.94 27.31 -33.61
N GLY A 328 13.94 26.42 -33.48
CA GLY A 328 15.14 26.37 -34.33
C GLY A 328 16.40 26.92 -33.67
N VAL A 329 16.25 27.72 -32.61
CA VAL A 329 17.36 28.12 -31.71
C VAL A 329 17.18 27.53 -30.31
N ASN A 330 15.93 27.40 -29.85
CA ASN A 330 15.60 26.82 -28.55
C ASN A 330 14.98 25.43 -28.71
N SER A 331 15.32 24.52 -27.80
CA SER A 331 14.80 23.14 -27.79
C SER A 331 13.52 22.96 -26.98
N GLY A 332 13.10 23.94 -26.18
CA GLY A 332 11.86 23.87 -25.41
C GLY A 332 11.76 22.62 -24.55
N PHE A 333 10.61 21.95 -24.63
CA PHE A 333 10.30 20.71 -23.91
C PHE A 333 10.75 19.43 -24.65
N MET A 334 11.52 19.53 -25.73
CA MET A 334 11.92 18.39 -26.56
C MET A 334 12.55 17.26 -25.74
N ILE A 335 13.54 17.56 -24.88
CA ILE A 335 14.23 16.54 -24.10
C ILE A 335 13.43 16.10 -22.87
N ALA A 336 12.50 16.94 -22.38
CA ALA A 336 11.60 16.52 -21.31
C ALA A 336 10.61 15.43 -21.78
N GLN A 337 10.36 15.31 -23.08
CA GLN A 337 9.51 14.27 -23.67
C GLN A 337 10.25 12.92 -23.87
N VAL A 338 11.57 12.95 -24.16
CA VAL A 338 12.38 11.76 -24.49
C VAL A 338 12.66 10.93 -23.26
#